data_AF-A0A1J4JRW7-F1
#
_entry.id   AF-A0A1J4JRW7-F1
#
_cell.length_a   1.000
_cell.length_b   1.000
_cell.length_c   1.000
_cell.angle_alpha   90.00
_cell.angle_beta   90.00
_cell.angle_gamma   90.00
#
_symmetry.space_group_name_H-M   'P 1'
#
loop_
_entity.id
_entity.type
_entity.pdbx_description
1 polymer ?
#
loop_
_entity_poly.entity_id
_entity_poly.type
_entity_poly.pdbx_seq_one_letter_code
_entity_poly.pdbx_strand_id
1 'polypeptide(L)'
;MTMNDDDQSLMCDFLQIINIIGEFENKLFLIQRENDLDFLPKIKTFFDAIHLKTNFALYEGILHSLSHISIILNFKGTNNNNPMICIPVLDLLISDYSLKTTFNKSTLYFIFHNNNLLLLHLYQQQIIDISLLERLILSHRYQKDFIYFVPEFYKNDFNFYEQHLKLFRITEDDILTLYGVNEFNIDMFDKKRKEIHSDELIVQIFRQDDLDSFLQYISQYEQLDLKITITPCNEITDETINYSVNISLIDCSILLGALKIFKYLLLNKLKTTEKSMKYAVISGNHEIIHILEEEFKCEFNEDSFYSSIKYHQTEITEYIGNIIKPSTKNFIKLCQIFVETLNFSHLYDDFQTYLLERTKMSLNFEKFLFQLLDECHIYESDSFIITALGTIFFSRKNDFNAMARIPNKYSYTIFHYSCIFGHFELVEFLLKLPEVDVNITNDIWI
;
A
#
# COMPACT_ATOMS: atom_id res chain seq x y z
N MET A 1 -24.19 -29.83 6.45
CA MET A 1 -22.88 -30.50 6.51
C MET A 1 -21.93 -29.51 7.13
N THR A 2 -21.34 -29.84 8.28
CA THR A 2 -20.30 -29.03 8.95
C THR A 2 -18.98 -29.17 8.18
N MET A 3 -18.14 -28.14 8.15
CA MET A 3 -16.76 -28.24 7.65
C MET A 3 -16.02 -29.41 8.33
N ASN A 4 -15.16 -30.11 7.58
CA ASN A 4 -14.29 -31.13 8.16
C ASN A 4 -13.24 -30.48 9.09
N ASP A 5 -12.59 -31.29 9.93
CA ASP A 5 -11.65 -30.79 10.93
C ASP A 5 -10.39 -30.16 10.29
N ASP A 6 -10.00 -30.64 9.10
CA ASP A 6 -8.84 -30.13 8.36
C ASP A 6 -9.09 -28.71 7.83
N ASP A 7 -10.25 -28.45 7.22
CA ASP A 7 -10.69 -27.14 6.72
C ASP A 7 -10.84 -26.14 7.87
N GLN A 8 -11.37 -26.57 9.03
CA GLN A 8 -11.47 -25.71 10.21
C GLN A 8 -10.09 -25.31 10.73
N SER A 9 -9.17 -26.26 10.77
CA SER A 9 -7.81 -26.01 11.22
C SER A 9 -7.06 -25.08 10.26
N LEU A 10 -7.23 -25.24 8.95
CA LEU A 10 -6.64 -24.37 7.93
C LEU A 10 -7.16 -22.92 8.04
N MET A 11 -8.47 -22.77 8.24
CA MET A 11 -9.10 -21.47 8.46
C MET A 11 -8.58 -20.79 9.72
N CYS A 12 -8.42 -21.53 10.82
CA CYS A 12 -7.86 -21.01 12.06
C CYS A 12 -6.41 -20.52 11.88
N ASP A 13 -5.57 -21.27 11.18
CA ASP A 13 -4.18 -20.89 10.91
C ASP A 13 -4.11 -19.60 10.07
N PHE A 14 -4.96 -19.48 9.04
CA PHE A 14 -5.07 -18.28 8.21
C PHE A 14 -5.50 -17.05 9.01
N LEU A 15 -6.55 -17.19 9.82
CA LEU A 15 -7.03 -16.11 10.70
C LEU A 15 -5.98 -15.70 11.74
N GLN A 16 -5.22 -16.66 12.26
CA GLN A 16 -4.13 -16.37 13.20
C GLN A 16 -3.02 -15.55 12.54
N ILE A 17 -2.62 -15.87 11.32
CA ILE A 17 -1.61 -15.10 10.58
C ILE A 17 -2.10 -13.67 10.34
N ILE A 18 -3.34 -13.48 9.88
CA ILE A 18 -3.93 -12.15 9.69
C ILE A 18 -3.93 -11.37 10.99
N ASN A 19 -4.36 -11.99 12.09
CA ASN A 19 -4.41 -11.31 13.39
C ASN A 19 -3.02 -10.84 13.83
N ILE A 20 -1.99 -11.69 13.71
CA ILE A 20 -0.63 -11.32 14.10
C ILE A 20 -0.10 -10.16 13.24
N ILE A 21 -0.36 -10.17 11.92
CA ILE A 21 0.02 -9.05 11.06
C ILE A 21 -0.75 -7.79 11.49
N GLY A 22 -2.06 -7.88 11.75
CA GLY A 22 -2.88 -6.80 12.30
C GLY A 22 -2.32 -6.19 13.59
N GLU A 23 -1.85 -7.04 14.52
CA GLU A 23 -1.18 -6.61 15.75
C GLU A 23 0.13 -5.86 15.47
N PHE A 24 0.89 -6.29 14.46
CA PHE A 24 2.09 -5.58 14.01
C PHE A 24 1.75 -4.18 13.49
N GLU A 25 0.70 -4.05 12.67
CA GLU A 25 0.27 -2.75 12.13
C GLU A 25 -0.09 -1.78 13.24
N ASN A 26 -0.94 -2.23 14.16
CA ASN A 26 -1.38 -1.45 15.31
C ASN A 26 -0.20 -0.98 16.17
N LYS A 27 0.84 -1.81 16.33
CA LYS A 27 2.07 -1.41 17.02
C LYS A 27 2.79 -0.28 16.27
N LEU A 28 2.94 -0.37 14.95
CA LEU A 28 3.60 0.69 14.18
C LEU A 28 2.84 2.03 14.24
N PHE A 29 1.51 1.99 14.11
CA PHE A 29 0.68 3.20 14.25
C PHE A 29 0.77 3.78 15.67
N LEU A 30 0.82 2.94 16.71
CA LEU A 30 0.99 3.40 18.09
C LEU A 30 2.34 4.08 18.30
N ILE A 31 3.43 3.48 17.79
CA ILE A 31 4.79 4.04 17.86
C ILE A 31 4.84 5.42 17.20
N GLN A 32 4.23 5.57 16.01
CA GLN A 32 4.12 6.86 15.33
C GLN A 32 3.37 7.88 16.19
N ARG A 33 2.20 7.49 16.73
CA ARG A 33 1.35 8.38 17.51
C ARG A 33 2.02 8.86 18.80
N GLU A 34 2.78 7.98 19.45
CA GLU A 34 3.47 8.27 20.71
C GLU A 34 4.86 8.90 20.50
N ASN A 35 5.35 8.98 19.26
CA ASN A 35 6.73 9.36 18.93
C ASN A 35 7.76 8.58 19.77
N ASP A 36 7.53 7.27 19.93
CA ASP A 36 8.39 6.41 20.74
C ASP A 36 9.74 6.19 20.04
N LEU A 37 10.79 6.85 20.51
CA LEU A 37 12.13 6.76 19.93
C LEU A 37 12.87 5.46 20.28
N ASP A 38 12.42 4.71 21.28
CA ASP A 38 13.05 3.44 21.74
C ASP A 38 12.15 2.23 21.42
N PHE A 39 11.51 2.26 20.26
CA PHE A 39 10.53 1.25 19.85
C PHE A 39 11.15 -0.05 19.32
N LEU A 40 12.38 0.00 18.80
CA LEU A 40 13.03 -1.15 18.15
C LEU A 40 13.13 -2.40 19.04
N PRO A 41 13.50 -2.31 20.33
CA PRO A 41 13.48 -3.47 21.23
C PRO A 41 12.10 -4.11 21.37
N LYS A 42 11.02 -3.31 21.33
CA LYS A 42 9.63 -3.80 21.40
C LYS A 42 9.26 -4.58 20.14
N ILE A 43 9.64 -4.07 18.97
CA ILE A 43 9.45 -4.77 17.68
C ILE A 43 10.26 -6.06 17.62
N LYS A 44 11.52 -6.04 18.06
CA LYS A 44 12.35 -7.24 18.14
C LYS A 44 11.74 -8.32 19.04
N THR A 45 11.29 -7.93 20.23
CA THR A 45 10.62 -8.84 21.17
C THR A 45 9.37 -9.47 20.54
N PHE A 46 8.60 -8.68 19.78
CA PHE A 46 7.45 -9.17 19.05
C PHE A 46 7.84 -10.18 17.95
N PHE A 47 8.84 -9.87 17.11
CA PHE A 47 9.33 -10.78 16.07
C PHE A 47 9.88 -12.10 16.63
N ASP A 48 10.55 -12.05 17.78
CA ASP A 48 11.04 -13.24 18.47
C ASP A 48 9.89 -14.11 19.00
N ALA A 49 8.86 -13.48 19.57
CA ALA A 49 7.69 -14.17 20.12
C ALA A 49 6.88 -14.92 19.04
N ILE A 50 6.81 -14.37 17.83
CA ILE A 50 6.09 -14.97 16.69
C ILE A 50 6.97 -15.92 15.86
N HIS A 51 8.22 -16.15 16.29
CA HIS A 51 9.20 -16.98 15.61
C HIS A 51 9.37 -16.62 14.12
N LEU A 52 9.49 -15.32 13.83
CA LEU A 52 9.41 -14.76 12.48
C LEU A 52 10.34 -15.45 11.47
N LYS A 53 11.59 -15.73 11.85
CA LYS A 53 12.59 -16.38 10.97
C LYS A 53 12.14 -17.74 10.41
N THR A 54 11.36 -18.48 11.18
CA THR A 54 10.94 -19.84 10.82
C THR A 54 9.55 -19.88 10.20
N ASN A 55 8.83 -18.77 10.20
CA ASN A 55 7.48 -18.66 9.65
C ASN A 55 7.50 -17.78 8.40
N PHE A 56 7.74 -18.39 7.24
CA PHE A 56 7.85 -17.68 5.96
C PHE A 56 6.59 -16.85 5.64
N ALA A 57 5.40 -17.42 5.84
CA ALA A 57 4.11 -16.75 5.53
C ALA A 57 3.97 -15.45 6.32
N LEU A 58 4.26 -15.55 7.62
CA LEU A 58 4.18 -14.42 8.52
C LEU A 58 5.26 -13.38 8.21
N TYR A 59 6.47 -13.83 7.86
CA TYR A 59 7.56 -12.94 7.50
C TYR A 59 7.23 -12.15 6.23
N GLU A 60 6.80 -12.82 5.18
CA GLU A 60 6.37 -12.15 3.95
C GLU A 60 5.21 -11.18 4.21
N GLY A 61 4.23 -11.57 5.04
CA GLY A 61 3.11 -10.69 5.40
C GLY A 61 3.50 -9.45 6.17
N ILE A 62 4.48 -9.57 7.07
CA ILE A 62 5.08 -8.42 7.74
C ILE A 62 5.80 -7.51 6.73
N LEU A 63 6.47 -8.04 5.71
CA LEU A 63 7.12 -7.21 4.70
C LEU A 63 6.13 -6.45 3.82
N HIS A 64 5.05 -7.10 3.38
CA HIS A 64 3.98 -6.44 2.64
C HIS A 64 3.26 -5.38 3.48
N SER A 65 2.90 -5.71 4.72
CA SER A 65 2.32 -4.74 5.67
C SER A 65 3.27 -3.56 5.90
N LEU A 66 4.57 -3.82 6.11
CA LEU A 66 5.59 -2.78 6.26
C LEU A 66 5.67 -1.86 5.03
N SER A 67 5.61 -2.45 3.83
CA SER A 67 5.61 -1.73 2.54
C SER A 67 4.42 -0.76 2.44
N HIS A 68 3.20 -1.24 2.75
CA HIS A 68 1.97 -0.45 2.69
C HIS A 68 1.86 0.58 3.82
N ILE A 69 2.10 0.19 5.07
CA ILE A 69 2.04 1.08 6.24
C ILE A 69 3.02 2.23 6.08
N SER A 70 4.21 1.97 5.55
CA SER A 70 5.18 3.04 5.31
C SER A 70 4.60 4.14 4.42
N ILE A 71 3.85 3.80 3.37
CA ILE A 71 3.21 4.78 2.49
C ILE A 71 2.17 5.60 3.28
N ILE A 72 1.33 4.91 4.05
CA ILE A 72 0.24 5.54 4.83
C ILE A 72 0.78 6.46 5.93
N LEU A 73 1.81 6.02 6.66
CA LEU A 73 2.45 6.81 7.72
C LEU A 73 3.12 8.06 7.15
N ASN A 74 3.74 7.93 5.98
CA ASN A 74 4.32 9.08 5.30
C ASN A 74 3.24 10.09 4.91
N PHE A 75 2.09 9.64 4.39
CA PHE A 75 0.96 10.53 4.08
C PHE A 75 0.45 11.34 5.30
N LYS A 76 0.40 10.73 6.50
CA LYS A 76 -0.16 11.36 7.72
C LYS A 76 0.79 12.33 8.46
N GLY A 77 2.04 12.49 8.01
CA GLY A 77 3.05 13.28 8.74
C GLY A 77 2.78 14.78 8.80
N THR A 78 2.25 15.27 9.92
CA THR A 78 2.05 16.71 10.22
C THR A 78 3.14 17.34 11.09
N ASN A 79 4.14 16.56 11.52
CA ASN A 79 5.23 17.07 12.35
C ASN A 79 6.59 16.63 11.78
N ASN A 80 7.45 17.62 11.51
CA ASN A 80 8.78 17.58 10.87
C ASN A 80 9.83 16.62 11.50
N ASN A 81 9.46 15.66 12.36
CA ASN A 81 10.39 14.93 13.22
C ASN A 81 10.19 13.41 13.33
N ASN A 82 9.36 12.75 12.51
CA ASN A 82 9.33 11.27 12.61
C ASN A 82 10.41 10.63 11.74
N PRO A 83 11.47 10.01 12.30
CA PRO A 83 12.33 9.13 11.53
C PRO A 83 11.44 8.03 10.98
N MET A 84 11.39 7.89 9.67
CA MET A 84 10.56 6.90 8.96
C MET A 84 10.69 5.52 9.63
N ILE A 85 9.74 5.19 10.52
CA ILE A 85 9.81 4.08 11.49
C ILE A 85 10.08 2.75 10.76
N CYS A 86 9.59 2.66 9.52
CA CYS A 86 9.74 1.51 8.66
C CYS A 86 11.18 1.23 8.21
N ILE A 87 12.04 2.25 8.05
CA ILE A 87 13.46 2.03 7.70
C ILE A 87 14.20 1.31 8.83
N PRO A 88 14.18 1.76 10.10
CA PRO A 88 14.81 1.03 11.19
C PRO A 88 14.24 -0.39 11.39
N VAL A 89 12.93 -0.59 11.16
CA VAL A 89 12.34 -1.94 11.18
C VAL A 89 12.90 -2.80 10.04
N LEU A 90 13.01 -2.25 8.84
CA LEU A 90 13.60 -2.95 7.70
C LEU A 90 15.08 -3.27 7.95
N ASP A 91 15.85 -2.35 8.53
CA ASP A 91 17.24 -2.58 8.94
C ASP A 91 17.35 -3.71 9.97
N LEU A 92 16.46 -3.76 10.96
CA LEU A 92 16.37 -4.86 11.91
C LEU A 92 16.10 -6.19 11.19
N LEU A 93 15.19 -6.21 10.22
CA LEU A 93 14.89 -7.41 9.44
C LEU A 93 16.11 -7.86 8.61
N ILE A 94 16.86 -6.91 8.06
CA ILE A 94 18.09 -7.15 7.30
C ILE A 94 19.20 -7.72 8.19
N SER A 95 19.45 -7.11 9.36
CA SER A 95 20.58 -7.46 10.23
C SER A 95 20.31 -8.71 11.07
N ASP A 96 19.12 -8.77 11.68
CA ASP A 96 18.83 -9.72 12.75
C ASP A 96 17.95 -10.86 12.27
N TYR A 97 17.14 -10.68 11.21
CA TYR A 97 16.16 -11.66 10.73
C TYR A 97 16.48 -12.33 9.40
N SER A 98 17.72 -12.17 8.90
CA SER A 98 18.22 -12.89 7.73
C SER A 98 17.46 -12.61 6.43
N LEU A 99 16.84 -11.43 6.29
CA LEU A 99 16.04 -11.03 5.12
C LEU A 99 16.72 -11.40 3.79
N LYS A 100 18.01 -11.07 3.64
CA LYS A 100 18.78 -11.25 2.40
C LYS A 100 18.92 -12.72 1.97
N THR A 101 18.90 -13.66 2.91
CA THR A 101 19.05 -15.10 2.62
C THR A 101 17.71 -15.82 2.59
N THR A 102 16.69 -15.25 3.22
CA THR A 102 15.35 -15.83 3.27
C THR A 102 14.58 -15.57 1.98
N PHE A 103 14.74 -14.37 1.39
CA PHE A 103 13.99 -13.96 0.21
C PHE A 103 14.89 -13.71 -1.00
N ASN A 104 14.41 -14.10 -2.18
CA ASN A 104 14.96 -13.76 -3.46
C ASN A 104 14.81 -12.24 -3.68
N LYS A 105 15.80 -11.66 -4.36
CA LYS A 105 15.80 -10.24 -4.71
C LYS A 105 14.57 -9.84 -5.54
N SER A 106 14.07 -10.71 -6.43
CA SER A 106 12.86 -10.44 -7.20
C SER A 106 11.64 -10.36 -6.30
N THR A 107 11.48 -11.30 -5.37
CA THR A 107 10.38 -11.30 -4.40
C THR A 107 10.39 -10.01 -3.58
N LEU A 108 11.57 -9.59 -3.10
CA LEU A 108 11.70 -8.31 -2.40
C LEU A 108 11.34 -7.11 -3.28
N TYR A 109 11.71 -7.10 -4.57
CA TYR A 109 11.27 -6.04 -5.47
C TYR A 109 9.74 -5.98 -5.55
N PHE A 110 9.06 -7.10 -5.81
CA PHE A 110 7.59 -7.12 -5.93
C PHE A 110 6.87 -6.81 -4.61
N ILE A 111 7.48 -7.06 -3.46
CA ILE A 111 6.90 -6.60 -2.17
C ILE A 111 6.99 -5.08 -2.04
N PHE A 112 8.10 -4.47 -2.50
CA PHE A 112 8.41 -3.07 -2.25
C PHE A 112 8.25 -2.14 -3.48
N HIS A 113 7.84 -2.61 -4.65
CA HIS A 113 7.77 -1.81 -5.88
C HIS A 113 6.83 -0.60 -5.77
N ASN A 114 5.71 -0.73 -5.06
CA ASN A 114 4.82 0.39 -4.76
C ASN A 114 5.39 1.39 -3.74
N ASN A 115 6.45 0.98 -3.01
CA ASN A 115 7.16 1.80 -2.03
C ASN A 115 8.60 2.07 -2.48
N ASN A 116 8.73 3.00 -3.42
CA ASN A 116 10.00 3.46 -3.99
C ASN A 116 11.08 3.81 -2.95
N LEU A 117 10.68 4.30 -1.77
CA LEU A 117 11.63 4.70 -0.72
C LEU A 117 12.25 3.49 -0.02
N LEU A 118 11.44 2.51 0.38
CA LEU A 118 11.96 1.26 0.94
C LEU A 118 12.71 0.46 -0.14
N LEU A 119 12.24 0.50 -1.39
CA LEU A 119 12.93 -0.14 -2.51
C LEU A 119 14.33 0.49 -2.75
N LEU A 120 14.44 1.81 -2.69
CA LEU A 120 15.72 2.52 -2.76
C LEU A 120 16.63 2.16 -1.59
N HIS A 121 16.08 2.04 -0.38
CA HIS A 121 16.85 1.59 0.78
C HIS A 121 17.41 0.18 0.57
N LEU A 122 16.63 -0.76 0.03
CA LEU A 122 17.11 -2.11 -0.32
C LEU A 122 18.22 -2.08 -1.38
N TYR A 123 18.11 -1.21 -2.38
CA TYR A 123 19.17 -1.00 -3.38
C TYR A 123 20.45 -0.46 -2.73
N GLN A 124 20.34 0.55 -1.86
CA GLN A 124 21.49 1.14 -1.14
C GLN A 124 22.18 0.12 -0.23
N GLN A 125 21.42 -0.81 0.36
CA GLN A 125 21.93 -1.94 1.15
C GLN A 125 22.46 -3.11 0.29
N GLN A 126 22.55 -2.93 -1.03
CA GLN A 126 23.00 -3.91 -2.04
C GLN A 126 22.21 -5.22 -1.99
N ILE A 127 20.95 -5.17 -1.54
CA ILE A 127 20.04 -6.31 -1.53
C ILE A 127 19.45 -6.48 -2.92
N ILE A 128 19.03 -5.38 -3.53
CA ILE A 128 18.59 -5.31 -4.93
C ILE A 128 19.70 -4.65 -5.74
N ASP A 129 19.95 -5.17 -6.94
CA ASP A 129 20.96 -4.63 -7.86
C ASP A 129 20.30 -3.93 -9.05
N ILE A 130 21.08 -3.08 -9.73
CA ILE A 130 20.59 -2.27 -10.85
C ILE A 130 20.06 -3.15 -12.00
N SER A 131 20.69 -4.30 -12.24
CA SER A 131 20.30 -5.21 -13.32
C SER A 131 18.91 -5.82 -13.10
N LEU A 132 18.54 -6.07 -11.83
CA LEU A 132 17.19 -6.49 -11.48
C LEU A 132 16.17 -5.38 -11.77
N LEU A 133 16.47 -4.15 -11.36
CA LEU A 133 15.59 -2.99 -11.61
C LEU A 133 15.36 -2.79 -13.10
N GLU A 134 16.44 -2.79 -13.90
CA GLU A 134 16.38 -2.67 -15.36
C GLU A 134 15.45 -3.71 -15.98
N ARG A 135 15.62 -4.99 -15.60
CA ARG A 135 14.83 -6.10 -16.13
C ARG A 135 13.35 -5.96 -15.78
N LEU A 136 13.01 -5.57 -14.55
CA LEU A 136 11.63 -5.52 -14.09
C LEU A 136 10.88 -4.28 -14.60
N ILE A 137 11.56 -3.14 -14.74
CA ILE A 137 11.02 -1.95 -15.41
C ILE A 137 10.75 -2.24 -16.88
N LEU A 138 11.64 -2.96 -17.55
CA LEU A 138 11.46 -3.39 -18.95
C LEU A 138 10.23 -4.29 -19.13
N SER A 139 10.05 -5.29 -18.26
CA SER A 139 8.98 -6.28 -18.43
C SER A 139 7.58 -5.72 -18.20
N HIS A 140 7.43 -4.77 -17.28
CA HIS A 140 6.12 -4.24 -16.88
C HIS A 140 5.85 -2.80 -17.35
N ARG A 141 6.85 -2.15 -17.96
CA ARG A 141 6.79 -0.75 -18.41
C ARG A 141 6.42 0.22 -17.28
N TYR A 142 6.94 -0.01 -16.08
CA TYR A 142 6.72 0.86 -14.92
C TYR A 142 7.45 2.20 -15.07
N GLN A 143 6.80 3.15 -15.74
CA GLN A 143 7.31 4.51 -15.92
C GLN A 143 7.62 5.21 -14.59
N LYS A 144 6.80 4.97 -13.55
CA LYS A 144 6.96 5.53 -12.20
C LYS A 144 8.31 5.14 -11.59
N ASP A 145 8.61 3.85 -11.60
CA ASP A 145 9.84 3.28 -11.06
C ASP A 145 11.04 3.81 -11.82
N PHE A 146 10.96 3.85 -13.17
CA PHE A 146 12.02 4.45 -13.99
C PHE A 146 12.34 5.88 -13.55
N ILE A 147 11.31 6.73 -13.44
CA ILE A 147 11.45 8.13 -13.04
C ILE A 147 12.09 8.27 -11.65
N TYR A 148 11.66 7.44 -10.69
CA TYR A 148 12.18 7.51 -9.32
C TYR A 148 13.66 7.09 -9.24
N PHE A 149 14.07 6.11 -10.04
CA PHE A 149 15.43 5.58 -10.10
C PHE A 149 16.30 6.20 -11.21
N VAL A 150 15.88 7.32 -11.82
CA VAL A 150 16.68 8.09 -12.79
C VAL A 150 18.10 8.35 -12.30
N PRO A 151 18.34 8.79 -11.04
CA PRO A 151 19.71 9.04 -10.57
C PRO A 151 20.60 7.79 -10.63
N GLU A 152 20.05 6.62 -10.30
CA GLU A 152 20.75 5.35 -10.34
C GLU A 152 21.04 4.90 -11.78
N PHE A 153 20.07 5.01 -12.70
CA PHE A 153 20.29 4.65 -14.10
C PHE A 153 21.27 5.60 -14.77
N TYR A 154 21.13 6.91 -14.56
CA TYR A 154 22.07 7.89 -15.11
C TYR A 154 23.52 7.60 -14.70
N LYS A 155 23.72 7.20 -13.43
CA LYS A 155 25.04 6.92 -12.88
C LYS A 155 25.61 5.56 -13.29
N ASN A 156 24.78 4.53 -13.38
CA ASN A 156 25.24 3.13 -13.51
C ASN A 156 25.02 2.53 -14.91
N ASP A 157 23.99 2.95 -15.64
CA ASP A 157 23.71 2.54 -17.02
C ASP A 157 23.05 3.68 -17.82
N PHE A 158 23.90 4.56 -18.36
CA PHE A 158 23.47 5.70 -19.17
C PHE A 158 22.75 5.28 -20.46
N ASN A 159 23.09 4.11 -21.03
CA ASN A 159 22.42 3.62 -22.23
C ASN A 159 20.97 3.23 -21.92
N PHE A 160 20.74 2.53 -20.81
CA PHE A 160 19.41 2.21 -20.32
C PHE A 160 18.60 3.49 -20.09
N TYR A 161 19.20 4.48 -19.41
CA TYR A 161 18.60 5.80 -19.18
C TYR A 161 18.14 6.48 -20.48
N GLU A 162 19.02 6.66 -21.47
CA GLU A 162 18.69 7.32 -22.73
C GLU A 162 17.61 6.58 -23.54
N GLN A 163 17.65 5.25 -23.54
CA GLN A 163 16.67 4.44 -24.25
C GLN A 163 15.29 4.58 -23.62
N HIS A 164 15.20 4.61 -22.29
CA HIS A 164 13.93 4.67 -21.58
C HIS A 164 13.31 6.06 -21.56
N LEU A 165 14.10 7.13 -21.61
CA LEU A 165 13.58 8.48 -21.90
C LEU A 165 12.80 8.49 -23.22
N LYS A 166 13.37 7.88 -24.27
CA LYS A 166 12.73 7.79 -25.59
C LYS A 166 11.50 6.88 -25.56
N LEU A 167 11.59 5.74 -24.88
CA LEU A 167 10.50 4.77 -24.76
C LEU A 167 9.27 5.38 -24.07
N PHE A 168 9.48 6.08 -22.95
CA PHE A 168 8.42 6.70 -22.16
C PHE A 168 8.05 8.11 -22.66
N ARG A 169 8.75 8.64 -23.66
CA ARG A 169 8.57 10.00 -24.20
C ARG A 169 8.73 11.08 -23.11
N ILE A 170 9.71 10.88 -22.25
CA ILE A 170 10.08 11.80 -21.16
C ILE A 170 11.31 12.58 -21.61
N THR A 171 11.32 13.89 -21.37
CA THR A 171 12.48 14.76 -21.57
C THR A 171 13.23 14.99 -20.25
N GLU A 172 14.47 15.47 -20.35
CA GLU A 172 15.21 15.89 -19.15
C GLU A 172 14.49 17.02 -18.41
N ASP A 173 13.91 17.98 -19.14
CA ASP A 173 13.10 19.07 -18.57
C ASP A 173 11.88 18.56 -17.78
N ASP A 174 11.24 17.47 -18.24
CA ASP A 174 10.13 16.85 -17.50
C ASP A 174 10.62 16.28 -16.16
N ILE A 175 11.81 15.66 -16.13
CA ILE A 175 12.43 15.16 -14.90
C ILE A 175 12.78 16.32 -13.97
N LEU A 176 13.43 17.35 -14.48
CA LEU A 176 13.78 18.55 -13.70
C LEU A 176 12.55 19.20 -13.09
N THR A 177 11.47 19.32 -13.87
CA THR A 177 10.17 19.84 -13.43
C THR A 177 9.58 18.97 -12.31
N LEU A 178 9.58 17.64 -12.48
CA LEU A 178 9.02 16.71 -11.49
C LEU A 178 9.75 16.81 -10.13
N TYR A 179 11.08 16.91 -10.16
CA TYR A 179 11.89 17.03 -8.95
C TYR A 179 11.98 18.47 -8.42
N GLY A 180 11.41 19.46 -9.13
CA GLY A 180 11.46 20.86 -8.74
C GLY A 180 12.89 21.41 -8.69
N VAL A 181 13.76 20.98 -9.60
CA VAL A 181 15.16 21.42 -9.69
C VAL A 181 15.45 22.06 -11.03
N ASN A 182 16.44 22.96 -11.07
CA ASN A 182 16.76 23.73 -12.28
C ASN A 182 17.88 23.10 -13.12
N GLU A 183 18.57 22.10 -12.57
CA GLU A 183 19.68 21.42 -13.23
C GLU A 183 19.72 19.95 -12.79
N PHE A 184 20.27 19.09 -13.66
CA PHE A 184 20.37 17.67 -13.39
C PHE A 184 21.48 17.42 -12.36
N ASN A 185 21.08 17.25 -11.10
CA ASN A 185 21.99 17.11 -9.97
C ASN A 185 21.56 15.94 -9.08
N ILE A 186 22.38 14.88 -9.06
CA ILE A 186 22.12 13.65 -8.30
C ILE A 186 21.96 13.92 -6.81
N ASP A 187 22.78 14.79 -6.21
CA ASP A 187 22.70 15.09 -4.78
C ASP A 187 21.39 15.82 -4.44
N MET A 188 20.89 16.65 -5.36
CA MET A 188 19.57 17.27 -5.20
C MET A 188 18.45 16.24 -5.30
N PHE A 189 18.50 15.32 -6.28
CA PHE A 189 17.53 14.24 -6.38
C PHE A 189 17.52 13.36 -5.12
N ASP A 190 18.69 13.02 -4.57
CA ASP A 190 18.78 12.24 -3.34
C ASP A 190 18.12 12.93 -2.15
N LYS A 191 18.32 14.24 -2.02
CA LYS A 191 17.65 15.04 -0.98
C LYS A 191 16.14 15.04 -1.19
N LYS A 192 15.70 15.29 -2.43
CA LYS A 192 14.28 15.34 -2.83
C LYS A 192 13.56 14.00 -2.65
N ARG A 193 14.24 12.87 -2.83
CA ARG A 193 13.65 11.53 -2.64
C ARG A 193 13.52 11.13 -1.17
N LYS A 194 14.37 11.68 -0.30
CA LYS A 194 14.30 11.52 1.16
C LYS A 194 13.21 12.40 1.77
N GLU A 195 13.00 13.57 1.19
CA GLU A 195 11.82 14.41 1.43
C GLU A 195 10.65 13.69 0.73
N ILE A 196 9.93 12.83 1.44
CA ILE A 196 8.85 11.94 0.90
C ILE A 196 7.66 12.74 0.32
N HIS A 197 7.84 14.04 0.20
CA HIS A 197 6.87 15.09 0.35
C HIS A 197 7.00 16.12 -0.75
N SER A 198 5.87 16.59 -1.30
CA SER A 198 5.90 17.72 -2.23
C SER A 198 6.65 18.89 -1.64
N ASP A 199 7.58 19.43 -2.42
CA ASP A 199 8.29 20.67 -2.11
C ASP A 199 7.55 21.91 -2.55
N GLU A 200 6.35 21.75 -3.11
CA GLU A 200 5.46 22.87 -3.31
C GLU A 200 5.25 23.56 -1.97
N LEU A 201 5.71 24.81 -1.88
CA LEU A 201 5.67 25.61 -0.66
C LEU A 201 4.28 25.59 0.00
N ILE A 202 3.23 25.63 -0.83
CA ILE A 202 1.85 25.60 -0.36
C ILE A 202 1.47 24.27 0.30
N VAL A 203 1.96 23.13 -0.20
CA VAL A 203 1.73 21.81 0.42
C VAL A 203 2.45 21.72 1.76
N GLN A 204 3.68 22.25 1.85
CA GLN A 204 4.43 22.32 3.11
C GLN A 204 3.70 23.17 4.16
N ILE A 205 3.18 24.32 3.75
CA ILE A 205 2.36 25.21 4.59
C ILE A 205 1.13 24.47 5.11
N PHE A 206 0.42 23.73 4.24
CA PHE A 206 -0.74 22.93 4.66
C PHE A 206 -0.38 21.83 5.65
N ARG A 207 0.68 21.05 5.42
CA ARG A 207 1.08 19.98 6.35
C ARG A 207 1.40 20.49 7.76
N GLN A 208 1.96 21.68 7.84
CA GLN A 208 2.30 22.32 9.12
C GLN A 208 1.10 23.04 9.74
N ASP A 209 -0.03 23.13 9.03
CA ASP A 209 -1.20 23.94 9.36
C ASP A 209 -0.78 25.37 9.78
N ASP A 210 0.20 25.93 9.06
CA ASP A 210 0.79 27.24 9.34
C ASP A 210 -0.02 28.34 8.65
N LEU A 211 -1.01 28.85 9.39
CA LEU A 211 -1.89 29.91 8.91
C LEU A 211 -1.12 31.21 8.57
N ASP A 212 -0.06 31.54 9.29
CA ASP A 212 0.66 32.81 9.07
C ASP A 212 1.44 32.75 7.75
N SER A 213 2.17 31.66 7.51
CA SER A 213 2.85 31.41 6.24
C SER A 213 1.84 31.29 5.09
N PHE A 214 0.68 30.69 5.33
CA PHE A 214 -0.40 30.63 4.36
C PHE A 214 -0.90 32.01 3.94
N LEU A 215 -1.20 32.89 4.92
CA LEU A 215 -1.66 34.25 4.65
C LEU A 215 -0.63 35.06 3.85
N GLN A 216 0.65 34.90 4.16
CA GLN A 216 1.73 35.52 3.41
C GLN A 216 1.77 34.99 1.96
N TYR A 217 1.63 33.68 1.77
CA TYR A 217 1.61 33.04 0.45
C TYR A 217 0.44 33.56 -0.40
N ILE A 218 -0.79 33.52 0.12
CA ILE A 218 -1.98 33.91 -0.66
C ILE A 218 -2.07 35.42 -0.92
N SER A 219 -1.43 36.26 -0.10
CA SER A 219 -1.43 37.72 -0.31
C SER A 219 -0.80 38.16 -1.64
N GLN A 220 -0.04 37.27 -2.27
CA GLN A 220 0.60 37.48 -3.57
C GLN A 220 -0.37 37.31 -4.75
N TYR A 221 -1.59 36.81 -4.51
CA TYR A 221 -2.59 36.50 -5.53
C TYR A 221 -3.82 37.40 -5.41
N GLU A 222 -4.31 37.92 -6.54
CA GLU A 222 -5.45 38.85 -6.57
C GLU A 222 -6.81 38.19 -6.30
N GLN A 223 -6.94 36.87 -6.55
CA GLN A 223 -8.17 36.10 -6.32
C GLN A 223 -7.86 34.74 -5.67
N LEU A 224 -8.65 34.41 -4.65
CA LEU A 224 -8.56 33.16 -3.87
C LEU A 224 -9.16 31.94 -4.58
N ASP A 225 -9.55 32.04 -5.85
CA ASP A 225 -10.11 30.92 -6.65
C ASP A 225 -9.01 30.04 -7.24
N LEU A 226 -7.98 29.75 -6.43
CA LEU A 226 -6.83 28.98 -6.81
C LEU A 226 -7.20 27.49 -6.78
N LYS A 227 -7.59 26.96 -7.94
CA LYS A 227 -7.43 25.52 -8.19
C LYS A 227 -5.93 25.26 -8.24
N ILE A 228 -5.39 24.71 -7.16
CA ILE A 228 -3.98 24.30 -7.14
C ILE A 228 -3.91 22.95 -7.84
N THR A 229 -3.12 22.89 -8.89
CA THR A 229 -2.67 21.60 -9.41
C THR A 229 -1.61 21.11 -8.45
N ILE A 230 -1.99 20.22 -7.54
CA ILE A 230 -1.01 19.53 -6.70
C ILE A 230 -0.50 18.38 -7.55
N THR A 231 0.79 18.38 -7.83
CA THR A 231 1.42 17.20 -8.42
C THR A 231 1.35 16.10 -7.35
N PRO A 232 0.67 14.96 -7.59
CA PRO A 232 0.63 13.90 -6.61
C PRO A 232 2.06 13.45 -6.34
N CYS A 233 2.55 13.70 -5.13
CA CYS A 233 3.73 13.01 -4.66
C CYS A 233 3.39 11.54 -4.46
N ASN A 234 4.43 10.71 -4.35
CA ASN A 234 4.32 9.26 -4.10
C ASN A 234 3.44 8.88 -2.88
N GLU A 235 2.95 9.85 -2.11
CA GLU A 235 2.07 9.74 -0.95
C GLU A 235 0.60 9.49 -1.26
N ILE A 236 0.10 9.92 -2.44
CA ILE A 236 -1.30 9.73 -2.80
C ILE A 236 -1.38 8.49 -3.69
N THR A 237 -1.35 7.33 -3.05
CA THR A 237 -1.28 5.99 -3.69
C THR A 237 -2.61 5.46 -4.18
N ASP A 238 -3.50 6.34 -4.59
CA ASP A 238 -4.63 5.89 -5.38
C ASP A 238 -4.20 5.89 -6.85
N GLU A 239 -4.16 4.73 -7.49
CA GLU A 239 -4.04 4.61 -8.94
C GLU A 239 -5.13 5.42 -9.67
N THR A 240 -6.20 5.79 -8.97
CA THR A 240 -7.24 6.71 -9.47
C THR A 240 -6.86 8.20 -9.43
N ILE A 241 -5.75 8.57 -8.80
CA ILE A 241 -5.23 9.94 -8.73
C ILE A 241 -4.07 10.02 -9.71
N ASN A 242 -4.44 10.12 -11.00
CA ASN A 242 -3.56 10.46 -12.12
C ASN A 242 -2.54 11.56 -11.74
N TYR A 243 -1.37 11.54 -12.39
CA TYR A 243 -0.20 12.45 -12.24
C TYR A 243 -0.46 13.98 -12.26
N SER A 244 -1.71 14.42 -12.29
CA SER A 244 -2.12 15.81 -12.08
C SER A 244 -3.62 15.83 -11.74
N VAL A 245 -3.99 15.69 -10.47
CA VAL A 245 -5.37 15.97 -10.06
C VAL A 245 -5.46 17.42 -9.60
N ASN A 246 -6.32 18.18 -10.25
CA ASN A 246 -6.68 19.52 -9.79
C ASN A 246 -7.54 19.38 -8.53
N ILE A 247 -6.93 19.63 -7.37
CA ILE A 247 -7.62 19.66 -6.08
C ILE A 247 -7.85 21.13 -5.73
N SER A 248 -9.03 21.47 -5.22
CA SER A 248 -9.31 22.84 -4.77
C SER A 248 -8.46 23.16 -3.53
N LEU A 249 -8.16 24.44 -3.30
CA LEU A 249 -7.40 24.87 -2.12
C LEU A 249 -8.04 24.39 -0.80
N ILE A 250 -9.38 24.45 -0.73
CA ILE A 250 -10.13 23.97 0.43
C ILE A 250 -10.06 22.45 0.55
N ASP A 251 -10.21 21.68 -0.53
CA ASP A 251 -10.08 20.22 -0.48
C ASP A 251 -8.66 19.78 -0.14
N CYS A 252 -7.64 20.53 -0.57
CA CYS A 252 -6.26 20.29 -0.16
C CYS A 252 -6.09 20.47 1.35
N SER A 253 -6.62 21.56 1.91
CA SER A 253 -6.59 21.80 3.35
C SER A 253 -7.27 20.68 4.13
N ILE A 254 -8.37 20.13 3.59
CA ILE A 254 -9.10 19.02 4.18
C ILE A 254 -8.28 17.73 4.09
N LEU A 255 -7.78 17.39 2.89
CA LEU A 255 -7.02 16.18 2.63
C LEU A 255 -5.76 16.07 3.50
N LEU A 256 -5.08 17.20 3.72
CA LEU A 256 -3.87 17.29 4.54
C LEU A 256 -4.17 17.56 6.02
N GLY A 257 -5.44 17.64 6.42
CA GLY A 257 -5.83 17.84 7.82
C GLY A 257 -5.49 19.22 8.40
N ALA A 258 -5.26 20.22 7.55
CA ALA A 258 -4.87 21.59 7.90
C ALA A 258 -6.05 22.41 8.46
N LEU A 259 -6.43 22.12 9.70
CA LEU A 259 -7.64 22.62 10.34
C LEU A 259 -7.72 24.15 10.40
N LYS A 260 -6.65 24.84 10.79
CA LYS A 260 -6.64 26.31 10.90
C LYS A 260 -6.81 26.94 9.53
N ILE A 261 -6.10 26.45 8.54
CA ILE A 261 -6.20 26.96 7.17
C ILE A 261 -7.59 26.65 6.59
N PHE A 262 -8.10 25.44 6.80
CA PHE A 262 -9.46 25.06 6.41
C PHE A 262 -10.52 26.03 6.97
N LYS A 263 -10.48 26.30 8.28
CA LYS A 263 -11.39 27.27 8.92
C LYS A 263 -11.25 28.67 8.32
N TYR A 264 -10.04 29.13 8.03
CA TYR A 264 -9.83 30.40 7.36
C TYR A 264 -10.47 30.43 5.96
N LEU A 265 -10.33 29.38 5.18
CA LEU A 265 -10.92 29.28 3.84
C LEU A 265 -12.45 29.30 3.89
N LEU A 266 -13.05 28.63 4.88
CA LEU A 266 -14.49 28.69 5.13
C LEU A 266 -14.98 30.10 5.47
N LEU A 267 -14.26 30.83 6.34
CA LEU A 267 -14.58 32.24 6.67
C LEU A 267 -14.53 33.15 5.44
N ASN A 268 -13.67 32.83 4.48
CA ASN A 268 -13.57 33.51 3.19
C ASN A 268 -14.56 32.99 2.14
N LYS A 269 -15.57 32.20 2.56
CA LYS A 269 -16.69 31.72 1.75
C LYS A 269 -16.29 30.79 0.61
N LEU A 270 -15.14 30.12 0.70
CA LEU A 270 -14.85 29.01 -0.19
C LEU A 270 -15.82 27.87 0.11
N LYS A 271 -16.31 27.21 -0.94
CA LYS A 271 -17.28 26.12 -0.81
C LYS A 271 -16.57 24.78 -0.83
N THR A 272 -17.02 23.89 0.04
CA THR A 272 -16.66 22.48 0.01
C THR A 272 -17.18 21.83 -1.27
N THR A 273 -16.63 20.66 -1.61
CA THR A 273 -17.01 19.88 -2.78
C THR A 273 -17.64 18.56 -2.35
N GLU A 274 -18.21 17.83 -3.31
CA GLU A 274 -18.75 16.47 -3.08
C GLU A 274 -17.69 15.48 -2.58
N LYS A 275 -16.39 15.79 -2.77
CA LYS A 275 -15.27 14.96 -2.32
C LYS A 275 -14.75 15.33 -0.94
N SER A 276 -15.15 16.48 -0.39
CA SER A 276 -14.62 17.00 0.88
C SER A 276 -14.79 16.00 2.03
N MET A 277 -15.92 15.30 2.13
CA MET A 277 -16.11 14.30 3.18
C MET A 277 -15.14 13.12 3.05
N LYS A 278 -14.94 12.61 1.82
CA LYS A 278 -13.93 11.56 1.55
C LYS A 278 -12.54 12.04 1.96
N TYR A 279 -12.15 13.26 1.61
CA TYR A 279 -10.85 13.82 1.97
C TYR A 279 -10.69 14.01 3.49
N ALA A 280 -11.75 14.42 4.19
CA ALA A 280 -11.71 14.56 5.64
C ALA A 280 -11.49 13.21 6.32
N VAL A 281 -12.18 12.17 5.83
CA VAL A 281 -11.96 10.79 6.26
C VAL A 281 -10.53 10.34 6.01
N ILE A 282 -9.99 10.55 4.79
CA ILE A 282 -8.60 10.20 4.45
C ILE A 282 -7.62 10.87 5.42
N SER A 283 -7.80 12.16 5.70
CA SER A 283 -6.94 12.94 6.61
C SER A 283 -6.99 12.44 8.06
N GLY A 284 -8.13 11.85 8.48
CA GLY A 284 -8.36 11.45 9.86
C GLY A 284 -8.64 12.60 10.83
N ASN A 285 -8.85 13.83 10.34
CA ASN A 285 -9.12 14.97 11.20
C ASN A 285 -10.60 15.00 11.64
N HIS A 286 -10.87 14.47 12.85
CA HIS A 286 -12.21 14.41 13.43
C HIS A 286 -12.92 15.77 13.48
N GLU A 287 -12.19 16.86 13.72
CA GLU A 287 -12.79 18.19 13.82
C GLU A 287 -13.25 18.69 12.44
N ILE A 288 -12.48 18.43 11.38
CA ILE A 288 -12.92 18.72 10.01
C ILE A 288 -14.13 17.87 9.65
N ILE A 289 -14.15 16.57 10.01
CA ILE A 289 -15.29 15.68 9.78
C ILE A 289 -16.55 16.24 10.46
N HIS A 290 -16.45 16.62 11.75
CA HIS A 290 -17.57 17.22 12.49
C HIS A 290 -18.08 18.51 11.84
N ILE A 291 -17.19 19.41 11.40
CA ILE A 291 -17.59 20.64 10.71
C ILE A 291 -18.38 20.30 9.42
N LEU A 292 -17.87 19.38 8.60
CA LEU A 292 -18.53 18.99 7.35
C LEU A 292 -19.90 18.33 7.59
N GLU A 293 -20.01 17.46 8.59
CA GLU A 293 -21.25 16.78 8.93
C GLU A 293 -22.28 17.74 9.55
N GLU A 294 -21.89 18.52 10.56
CA GLU A 294 -22.81 19.33 11.33
C GLU A 294 -23.18 20.65 10.64
N GLU A 295 -22.21 21.35 10.07
CA GLU A 295 -22.42 22.68 9.48
C GLU A 295 -22.82 22.60 8.01
N PHE A 296 -22.20 21.69 7.24
CA PHE A 296 -22.43 21.56 5.80
C PHE A 296 -23.38 20.43 5.42
N LYS A 297 -23.81 19.60 6.39
CA LYS A 297 -24.70 18.46 6.17
C LYS A 297 -24.18 17.50 5.10
N CYS A 298 -22.85 17.36 5.01
CA CYS A 298 -22.23 16.37 4.14
C CYS A 298 -22.49 14.97 4.71
N GLU A 299 -23.06 14.09 3.91
CA GLU A 299 -23.36 12.71 4.32
C GLU A 299 -22.16 11.78 4.06
N PHE A 300 -22.05 10.74 4.88
CA PHE A 300 -21.17 9.61 4.57
C PHE A 300 -21.80 8.71 3.51
N ASN A 301 -20.97 8.21 2.61
CA ASN A 301 -21.34 7.20 1.63
C ASN A 301 -20.39 6.00 1.73
N GLU A 302 -20.61 4.99 0.88
CA GLU A 302 -19.76 3.80 0.85
C GLU A 302 -18.29 4.15 0.52
N ASP A 303 -18.04 5.13 -0.34
CA ASP A 303 -16.68 5.57 -0.66
C ASP A 303 -15.94 6.14 0.56
N SER A 304 -16.64 6.89 1.43
CA SER A 304 -16.09 7.38 2.70
C SER A 304 -15.73 6.21 3.61
N PHE A 305 -16.60 5.21 3.73
CA PHE A 305 -16.31 4.02 4.54
C PHE A 305 -15.10 3.25 4.01
N TYR A 306 -15.05 2.98 2.72
CA TYR A 306 -13.92 2.30 2.10
C TYR A 306 -12.61 3.08 2.19
N SER A 307 -12.68 4.41 2.12
CA SER A 307 -11.52 5.29 2.34
C SER A 307 -11.04 5.23 3.80
N SER A 308 -11.95 5.13 4.77
CA SER A 308 -11.57 4.97 6.18
C SER A 308 -10.78 3.67 6.44
N ILE A 309 -11.17 2.58 5.78
CA ILE A 309 -10.43 1.30 5.82
C ILE A 309 -9.07 1.46 5.15
N LYS A 310 -9.02 2.01 3.92
CA LYS A 310 -7.80 2.18 3.12
C LYS A 310 -6.71 2.97 3.82
N TYR A 311 -7.08 4.00 4.56
CA TYR A 311 -6.13 4.87 5.26
C TYR A 311 -6.01 4.54 6.76
N HIS A 312 -6.43 3.34 7.18
CA HIS A 312 -6.33 2.85 8.56
C HIS A 312 -6.89 3.85 9.58
N GLN A 313 -8.09 4.36 9.35
CA GLN A 313 -8.78 5.30 10.22
C GLN A 313 -9.79 4.54 11.08
N THR A 314 -9.31 3.70 12.00
CA THR A 314 -10.13 2.71 12.72
C THR A 314 -11.34 3.33 13.43
N GLU A 315 -11.14 4.39 14.21
CA GLU A 315 -12.22 5.06 14.94
C GLU A 315 -13.28 5.67 14.00
N ILE A 316 -12.83 6.26 12.88
CA ILE A 316 -13.72 6.81 11.86
C ILE A 316 -14.46 5.69 11.12
N THR A 317 -13.80 4.55 10.88
CA THR A 317 -14.40 3.39 10.22
C THR A 317 -15.56 2.84 11.04
N GLU A 318 -15.35 2.66 12.35
CA GLU A 318 -16.40 2.23 13.28
C GLU A 318 -17.56 3.23 13.32
N TYR A 319 -17.24 4.52 13.39
CA TYR A 319 -18.23 5.59 13.38
C TYR A 319 -19.09 5.59 12.12
N ILE A 320 -18.46 5.57 10.93
CA ILE A 320 -19.17 5.53 9.66
C ILE A 320 -19.97 4.24 9.51
N GLY A 321 -19.40 3.10 9.89
CA GLY A 321 -20.06 1.79 9.80
C GLY A 321 -21.37 1.72 10.59
N ASN A 322 -21.42 2.36 11.76
CA ASN A 322 -22.63 2.46 12.57
C ASN A 322 -23.73 3.31 11.92
N ILE A 323 -23.36 4.29 11.10
CA ILE A 323 -24.28 5.18 10.38
C ILE A 323 -24.80 4.49 9.13
N ILE A 324 -23.90 4.04 8.24
CA ILE A 324 -24.30 3.57 6.90
C ILE A 324 -24.76 2.10 6.88
N LYS A 325 -24.37 1.30 7.88
CA LYS A 325 -24.66 -0.15 7.98
C LYS A 325 -24.45 -0.89 6.65
N PRO A 326 -23.19 -1.01 6.20
CA PRO A 326 -22.86 -1.54 4.89
C PRO A 326 -23.48 -2.94 4.67
N SER A 327 -24.04 -3.21 3.49
CA SER A 327 -24.76 -4.47 3.22
C SER A 327 -23.82 -5.68 3.11
N THR A 328 -24.32 -6.92 3.29
CA THR A 328 -23.52 -8.15 3.11
C THR A 328 -23.06 -8.41 1.66
N LYS A 329 -23.62 -7.70 0.65
CA LYS A 329 -23.05 -7.65 -0.71
C LYS A 329 -21.68 -6.96 -0.75
N ASN A 330 -21.25 -6.35 0.36
CA ASN A 330 -20.00 -5.64 0.48
C ASN A 330 -18.80 -6.55 0.74
N PHE A 331 -18.95 -7.86 0.97
CA PHE A 331 -17.79 -8.70 1.29
C PHE A 331 -16.76 -8.82 0.16
N ILE A 332 -17.19 -9.01 -1.09
CA ILE A 332 -16.26 -9.01 -2.24
C ILE A 332 -15.55 -7.66 -2.32
N LYS A 333 -16.27 -6.56 -2.13
CA LYS A 333 -15.69 -5.21 -2.14
C LYS A 333 -14.73 -4.98 -0.96
N LEU A 334 -15.06 -5.50 0.23
CA LEU A 334 -14.19 -5.48 1.41
C LEU A 334 -12.93 -6.32 1.17
N CYS A 335 -13.04 -7.46 0.50
CA CYS A 335 -11.90 -8.29 0.13
C CYS A 335 -11.03 -7.60 -0.92
N GLN A 336 -11.62 -6.95 -1.93
CA GLN A 336 -10.89 -6.10 -2.89
C GLN A 336 -10.15 -4.96 -2.18
N ILE A 337 -10.82 -4.26 -1.27
CA ILE A 337 -10.19 -3.20 -0.48
C ILE A 337 -9.08 -3.79 0.38
N PHE A 338 -9.27 -4.94 0.99
CA PHE A 338 -8.20 -5.60 1.73
C PHE A 338 -6.99 -5.89 0.82
N VAL A 339 -7.20 -6.45 -0.37
CA VAL A 339 -6.13 -6.70 -1.34
C VAL A 339 -5.35 -5.42 -1.66
N GLU A 340 -6.06 -4.32 -1.89
CA GLU A 340 -5.49 -3.02 -2.25
C GLU A 340 -4.76 -2.36 -1.07
N THR A 341 -5.25 -2.57 0.16
CA THR A 341 -4.89 -1.73 1.32
C THR A 341 -4.01 -2.44 2.33
N LEU A 342 -4.08 -3.78 2.35
CA LEU A 342 -3.46 -4.64 3.35
C LEU A 342 -3.78 -4.25 4.79
N ASN A 343 -4.97 -3.69 5.06
CA ASN A 343 -5.40 -3.41 6.43
C ASN A 343 -5.84 -4.69 7.15
N PHE A 344 -4.88 -5.43 7.69
CA PHE A 344 -5.11 -6.72 8.36
C PHE A 344 -5.89 -6.57 9.66
N SER A 345 -5.71 -5.45 10.36
CA SER A 345 -6.43 -5.17 11.62
C SER A 345 -7.95 -5.16 11.43
N HIS A 346 -8.45 -4.52 10.38
CA HIS A 346 -9.89 -4.50 10.07
C HIS A 346 -10.35 -5.80 9.42
N LEU A 347 -9.48 -6.43 8.64
CA LEU A 347 -9.80 -7.68 7.97
C LEU A 347 -10.19 -8.77 8.97
N TYR A 348 -9.44 -8.92 10.07
CA TYR A 348 -9.67 -10.01 11.01
C TYR A 348 -11.13 -10.05 11.49
N ASP A 349 -11.67 -8.91 11.94
CA ASP A 349 -13.02 -8.82 12.51
C ASP A 349 -14.12 -9.09 11.45
N ASP A 350 -13.99 -8.50 10.26
CA ASP A 350 -14.95 -8.67 9.17
C ASP A 350 -14.90 -10.08 8.57
N PHE A 351 -13.69 -10.58 8.34
CA PHE A 351 -13.45 -11.88 7.72
C PHE A 351 -13.85 -13.02 8.65
N GLN A 352 -13.56 -12.91 9.94
CA GLN A 352 -14.04 -13.87 10.94
C GLN A 352 -15.57 -13.92 10.96
N THR A 353 -16.25 -12.76 10.97
CA THR A 353 -17.71 -12.69 10.97
C THR A 353 -18.29 -13.32 9.71
N TYR A 354 -17.76 -12.97 8.53
CA TYR A 354 -18.21 -13.51 7.26
C TYR A 354 -18.00 -15.02 7.13
N LEU A 355 -16.82 -15.51 7.52
CA LEU A 355 -16.53 -16.94 7.52
C LEU A 355 -17.48 -17.70 8.44
N LEU A 356 -17.75 -17.20 9.66
CA LEU A 356 -18.70 -17.84 10.59
C LEU A 356 -20.14 -17.93 10.01
N GLU A 357 -20.53 -16.99 9.15
CA GLU A 357 -21.82 -17.05 8.44
C GLU A 357 -21.81 -18.06 7.29
N ARG A 358 -20.72 -18.13 6.52
CA ARG A 358 -20.57 -18.99 5.31
C ARG A 358 -20.15 -20.43 5.60
N THR A 359 -19.41 -20.70 6.68
CA THR A 359 -19.05 -22.06 7.14
C THR A 359 -20.26 -22.94 7.46
N LYS A 360 -21.45 -22.33 7.62
CA LYS A 360 -22.76 -23.03 7.69
C LYS A 360 -23.21 -23.58 6.35
N MET A 361 -22.72 -23.05 5.24
CA MET A 361 -22.88 -23.57 3.88
C MET A 361 -21.68 -24.49 3.61
N SER A 362 -21.92 -25.77 3.34
CA SER A 362 -20.90 -26.82 3.22
C SER A 362 -19.99 -26.67 2.00
N LEU A 363 -19.16 -25.63 1.96
CA LEU A 363 -18.11 -25.44 0.97
C LEU A 363 -16.76 -25.83 1.59
N ASN A 364 -15.94 -26.56 0.83
CA ASN A 364 -14.52 -26.75 1.14
C ASN A 364 -13.85 -25.35 1.15
N PHE A 365 -13.06 -25.08 2.20
CA PHE A 365 -12.48 -23.75 2.47
C PHE A 365 -11.53 -23.30 1.36
N GLU A 366 -10.80 -24.23 0.74
CA GLU A 366 -9.89 -23.96 -0.37
C GLU A 366 -10.62 -23.49 -1.61
N LYS A 367 -11.72 -24.17 -1.95
CA LYS A 367 -12.57 -23.79 -3.08
C LYS A 367 -13.25 -22.44 -2.83
N PHE A 368 -13.64 -22.17 -1.60
CA PHE A 368 -14.16 -20.86 -1.20
C PHE A 368 -13.10 -19.76 -1.40
N LEU A 369 -11.88 -19.97 -0.93
CA LEU A 369 -10.78 -19.01 -1.09
C LEU A 369 -10.46 -18.78 -2.57
N PHE A 370 -10.40 -19.81 -3.40
CA PHE A 370 -10.16 -19.65 -4.83
C PHE A 370 -11.28 -18.87 -5.53
N GLN A 371 -12.54 -19.15 -5.18
CA GLN A 371 -13.67 -18.37 -5.66
C GLN A 371 -13.57 -16.91 -5.22
N LEU A 372 -13.15 -16.67 -3.97
CA LEU A 372 -12.95 -15.32 -3.47
C LEU A 372 -11.83 -14.59 -4.23
N LEU A 373 -10.71 -15.26 -4.51
CA LEU A 373 -9.62 -14.73 -5.34
C LEU A 373 -10.10 -14.35 -6.74
N ASP A 374 -10.95 -15.19 -7.36
CA ASP A 374 -11.49 -14.96 -8.70
C ASP A 374 -12.56 -13.85 -8.74
N GLU A 375 -13.46 -13.85 -7.75
CA GLU A 375 -14.51 -12.83 -7.60
C GLU A 375 -13.93 -11.45 -7.28
N CYS A 376 -12.84 -11.41 -6.51
CA CYS A 376 -12.18 -10.16 -6.14
C CYS A 376 -11.17 -9.69 -7.19
N HIS A 377 -10.98 -10.42 -8.30
CA HIS A 377 -9.95 -10.10 -9.31
C HIS A 377 -8.53 -9.97 -8.72
N ILE A 378 -8.25 -10.69 -7.63
CA ILE A 378 -7.00 -10.58 -6.85
C ILE A 378 -5.78 -10.94 -7.71
N TYR A 379 -6.00 -11.82 -8.66
CA TYR A 379 -5.12 -12.21 -9.74
C TYR A 379 -4.57 -11.09 -10.63
N GLU A 380 -5.21 -9.94 -10.67
CA GLU A 380 -4.77 -8.78 -11.46
C GLU A 380 -3.96 -7.77 -10.60
N SER A 381 -3.77 -8.07 -9.32
CA SER A 381 -3.06 -7.23 -8.35
C SER A 381 -1.85 -7.96 -7.74
N ASP A 382 -0.82 -7.22 -7.32
CA ASP A 382 0.39 -7.69 -6.59
C ASP A 382 0.06 -8.26 -5.21
N SER A 383 -0.84 -9.24 -5.15
CA SER A 383 -1.52 -9.58 -3.92
C SER A 383 -0.72 -10.58 -3.11
N PHE A 384 -0.17 -10.07 -2.00
CA PHE A 384 0.26 -10.84 -0.84
C PHE A 384 -0.66 -12.02 -0.50
N ILE A 385 -1.96 -11.93 -0.77
CA ILE A 385 -2.93 -12.99 -0.47
C ILE A 385 -2.58 -14.26 -1.25
N ILE A 386 -2.08 -14.16 -2.48
CA ILE A 386 -1.66 -15.34 -3.25
C ILE A 386 -0.48 -16.02 -2.55
N THR A 387 0.50 -15.28 -2.03
CA THR A 387 1.62 -15.89 -1.28
C THR A 387 1.25 -16.30 0.14
N ALA A 388 0.40 -15.55 0.84
CA ALA A 388 -0.11 -15.90 2.16
C ALA A 388 -0.88 -17.21 2.10
N LEU A 389 -1.82 -17.31 1.14
CA LEU A 389 -2.55 -18.54 0.86
C LEU A 389 -1.59 -19.63 0.39
N GLY A 390 -0.73 -19.34 -0.59
CA GLY A 390 0.28 -20.27 -1.10
C GLY A 390 1.13 -20.87 0.01
N THR A 391 1.56 -20.07 0.97
CA THR A 391 2.41 -20.50 2.08
C THR A 391 1.66 -21.24 3.18
N ILE A 392 0.43 -20.84 3.48
CA ILE A 392 -0.43 -21.59 4.40
C ILE A 392 -0.70 -22.98 3.82
N PHE A 393 -0.97 -23.05 2.52
CA PHE A 393 -1.08 -24.32 1.82
C PHE A 393 0.26 -25.08 1.70
N PHE A 394 1.41 -24.39 1.58
CA PHE A 394 2.74 -25.03 1.59
C PHE A 394 3.03 -25.82 2.85
N SER A 395 2.52 -25.35 3.99
CA SER A 395 2.69 -26.04 5.26
C SER A 395 1.96 -27.39 5.31
N ARG A 396 0.93 -27.57 4.47
CA ARG A 396 0.08 -28.77 4.38
C ARG A 396 0.17 -29.39 2.99
N LYS A 397 1.34 -29.99 2.69
CA LYS A 397 1.74 -30.63 1.41
C LYS A 397 0.69 -31.46 0.66
N ASN A 398 -0.36 -31.95 1.31
CA ASN A 398 -1.37 -32.81 0.69
C ASN A 398 -2.51 -32.03 0.01
N ASP A 399 -2.83 -30.82 0.49
CA ASP A 399 -4.03 -30.09 0.07
C ASP A 399 -3.73 -29.12 -1.09
N PHE A 400 -2.54 -28.51 -1.09
CA PHE A 400 -2.07 -27.60 -2.13
C PHE A 400 -2.02 -28.20 -3.55
N ASN A 401 -1.84 -29.53 -3.65
CA ASN A 401 -1.79 -30.26 -4.92
C ASN A 401 -3.09 -30.13 -5.73
N ALA A 402 -4.24 -30.10 -5.06
CA ALA A 402 -5.53 -29.91 -5.72
C ALA A 402 -5.69 -28.48 -6.25
N MET A 403 -5.25 -27.48 -5.47
CA MET A 403 -5.38 -26.07 -5.82
C MET A 403 -4.49 -25.67 -7.01
N ALA A 404 -3.28 -26.21 -7.09
CA ALA A 404 -2.33 -25.84 -8.14
C ALA A 404 -2.80 -26.16 -9.57
N ARG A 405 -3.84 -27.01 -9.70
CA ARG A 405 -4.44 -27.44 -10.97
C ARG A 405 -5.66 -26.65 -11.40
N ILE A 406 -6.22 -25.79 -10.55
CA ILE A 406 -7.50 -25.14 -10.84
C ILE A 406 -7.22 -23.86 -11.62
N PRO A 407 -7.51 -23.81 -12.94
CA PRO A 407 -7.51 -22.55 -13.66
C PRO A 407 -8.68 -21.66 -13.19
N ASN A 408 -8.46 -20.36 -13.16
CA ASN A 408 -9.55 -19.40 -13.02
C ASN A 408 -10.35 -19.26 -14.34
N LYS A 409 -11.33 -18.34 -14.36
CA LYS A 409 -12.13 -18.05 -15.58
C LYS A 409 -11.31 -17.61 -16.81
N TYR A 410 -10.04 -17.24 -16.61
CA TYR A 410 -9.10 -16.82 -17.65
C TYR A 410 -8.03 -17.88 -17.98
N SER A 411 -8.18 -19.11 -17.48
CA SER A 411 -7.23 -20.21 -17.66
C SER A 411 -5.88 -20.06 -16.94
N TYR A 412 -5.76 -19.15 -15.97
CA TYR A 412 -4.54 -19.02 -15.17
C TYR A 412 -4.61 -19.86 -13.91
N THR A 413 -3.50 -20.51 -13.60
CA THR A 413 -3.28 -21.25 -12.36
C THR A 413 -2.44 -20.44 -11.37
N ILE A 414 -2.34 -20.87 -10.11
CA ILE A 414 -1.43 -20.25 -9.14
C ILE A 414 0.02 -20.18 -9.65
N PHE A 415 0.46 -21.17 -10.44
CA PHE A 415 1.79 -21.15 -11.05
C PHE A 415 1.98 -19.97 -11.99
N HIS A 416 0.98 -19.66 -12.82
CA HIS A 416 1.05 -18.50 -13.70
C HIS A 416 1.16 -17.19 -12.90
N TYR A 417 0.32 -17.02 -11.86
CA TYR A 417 0.38 -15.83 -11.02
C TYR A 417 1.71 -15.70 -10.27
N SER A 418 2.22 -16.82 -9.78
CA SER A 418 3.53 -16.87 -9.11
C SER A 418 4.66 -16.41 -10.03
N CYS A 419 4.57 -16.76 -11.32
CA CYS A 419 5.52 -16.31 -12.34
C CYS A 419 5.33 -14.83 -12.71
N ILE A 420 4.08 -14.37 -12.89
CA ILE A 420 3.75 -12.99 -13.28
C ILE A 420 4.21 -11.99 -12.22
N PHE A 421 3.90 -12.27 -10.95
CA PHE A 421 4.20 -11.38 -9.82
C PHE A 421 5.52 -11.72 -9.11
N GLY A 422 6.36 -12.55 -9.74
CA GLY A 422 7.72 -12.85 -9.28
C GLY A 422 7.83 -13.45 -7.88
N HIS A 423 6.82 -14.22 -7.44
CA HIS A 423 6.83 -15.00 -6.22
C HIS A 423 7.77 -16.21 -6.35
N PHE A 424 9.06 -15.95 -6.37
CA PHE A 424 10.09 -16.91 -6.77
C PHE A 424 10.11 -18.16 -5.89
N GLU A 425 10.01 -18.00 -4.57
CA GLU A 425 9.98 -19.11 -3.62
C GLU A 425 8.75 -19.99 -3.84
N LEU A 426 7.63 -19.37 -4.19
CA LEU A 426 6.39 -20.10 -4.48
C LEU A 426 6.49 -20.87 -5.79
N VAL A 427 7.11 -20.28 -6.82
CA VAL A 427 7.47 -20.97 -8.07
C VAL A 427 8.41 -22.15 -7.80
N GLU A 428 9.49 -21.96 -7.04
CA GLU A 428 10.44 -23.03 -6.72
C GLU A 428 9.79 -24.21 -5.99
N PHE A 429 8.83 -23.92 -5.11
CA PHE A 429 8.06 -24.97 -4.46
C PHE A 429 7.14 -25.67 -5.46
N LEU A 430 6.36 -24.90 -6.23
CA LEU A 430 5.39 -25.44 -7.19
C LEU A 430 6.07 -26.38 -8.18
N LEU A 431 7.28 -26.04 -8.65
CA LEU A 431 8.08 -26.89 -9.54
C LEU A 431 8.53 -28.21 -8.92
N LYS A 432 8.53 -28.35 -7.59
CA LYS A 432 8.85 -29.61 -6.89
C LYS A 432 7.64 -30.54 -6.78
N LEU A 433 6.43 -30.06 -7.08
CA LEU A 433 5.22 -30.86 -7.03
C LEU A 433 5.03 -31.61 -8.35
N PRO A 434 4.86 -32.94 -8.33
CA PRO A 434 4.73 -33.75 -9.55
C PRO A 434 3.44 -33.48 -10.32
N GLU A 435 2.52 -32.72 -9.73
CA GLU A 435 1.15 -32.51 -10.20
C GLU A 435 0.93 -31.15 -10.85
N VAL A 436 1.91 -30.25 -10.75
CA VAL A 436 1.89 -28.92 -11.38
C VAL A 436 2.28 -29.07 -12.84
N ASP A 437 1.32 -28.83 -13.73
CA ASP A 437 1.60 -28.76 -15.16
C ASP A 437 2.00 -27.34 -15.54
N VAL A 438 3.29 -27.16 -15.77
CA VAL A 438 3.89 -25.89 -16.20
C VAL A 438 3.54 -25.51 -17.64
N ASN A 439 2.93 -26.43 -18.41
CA ASN A 439 2.57 -26.22 -19.81
C ASN A 439 1.08 -25.95 -20.01
N ILE A 440 0.32 -25.71 -18.94
CA ILE A 440 -1.07 -25.28 -19.07
C ILE A 440 -1.07 -23.97 -19.86
N THR A 441 -1.65 -23.98 -21.06
CA THR A 441 -1.74 -22.80 -21.93
C THR A 441 -2.97 -21.99 -21.57
N ASN A 442 -2.84 -20.67 -21.53
CA ASN A 442 -3.98 -19.76 -21.54
C ASN A 442 -4.30 -19.35 -22.98
N ASP A 443 -5.59 -19.12 -23.29
CA ASP A 443 -6.02 -18.72 -24.64
C ASP A 443 -5.75 -17.22 -24.93
N ILE A 444 -5.13 -16.51 -23.99
CA ILE A 444 -5.04 -15.03 -23.97
C ILE A 444 -3.66 -14.52 -24.40
N TRP A 445 -2.61 -15.36 -24.41
CA TRP A 445 -1.24 -14.96 -24.79
C TRP A 445 -0.66 -15.79 -25.96
N ILE A 446 -1.34 -15.80 -27.11
CA ILE A 446 -0.74 -16.21 -28.40
C ILE A 446 -0.19 -14.99 -29.13
#